data_AF-A0A1S3HGG4-F1
#
_entry.id   AF-A0A1S3HGG4-F1
#
_cell.length_a   1.000
_cell.length_b   1.000
_cell.length_c   1.000
_cell.angle_alpha   90.00
_cell.angle_beta   90.00
_cell.angle_gamma   90.00
#
_symmetry.space_group_name_H-M   'P 1'
#
loop_
_entity.id
_entity.type
_entity.pdbx_description
1 polymer ?
#
loop_
_entity_poly.entity_id
_entity_poly.type
_entity_poly.pdbx_seq_one_letter_code
_entity_poly.pdbx_strand_id
1 'polypeptide(L)'
;MDVVDRGAFFRKRIPKLCKYSDIFKQLPEDSWVGVVTTFNSLKIHTRVKIMKTGEIREGNSTLCVGSVPATLAPLNIGRDLYCIKQNGRSLAGNFVGKLDQVQIYRRALESWETDRVLAGEVNIRT
;
A
#
# COMPACT_ATOMS: atom_id res chain seq x y z
N MET A 1 -29.89 31.78 -4.55
CA MET A 1 -28.79 31.73 -5.53
C MET A 1 -28.19 30.35 -5.46
N ASP A 2 -28.65 29.47 -6.34
CA ASP A 2 -28.14 28.12 -6.51
C ASP A 2 -26.80 28.19 -7.23
N VAL A 3 -25.73 27.79 -6.55
CA VAL A 3 -24.46 27.48 -7.22
C VAL A 3 -24.56 26.02 -7.67
N VAL A 4 -25.08 25.86 -8.88
CA VAL A 4 -24.99 24.62 -9.65
C VAL A 4 -23.53 24.48 -10.10
N ASP A 5 -22.74 23.74 -9.34
CA ASP A 5 -21.39 23.34 -9.76
C ASP A 5 -21.49 22.16 -10.76
N ARG A 6 -21.68 22.50 -12.03
CA ARG A 6 -21.54 21.60 -13.18
C ARG A 6 -20.16 21.83 -13.78
N GLY A 7 -19.15 21.05 -13.37
CA GLY A 7 -17.85 21.17 -14.03
C GLY A 7 -16.64 20.44 -13.45
N ALA A 8 -16.74 19.16 -13.07
CA ALA A 8 -15.68 18.14 -13.20
C ALA A 8 -16.06 16.87 -12.41
N PHE A 9 -16.66 15.90 -13.08
CA PHE A 9 -16.96 14.58 -12.55
C PHE A 9 -15.70 13.71 -12.44
N PHE A 10 -14.76 14.09 -11.59
CA PHE A 10 -13.76 13.16 -11.04
C PHE A 10 -13.95 13.10 -9.52
N ARG A 11 -15.01 12.42 -9.08
CA ARG A 11 -15.08 11.93 -7.71
C ARG A 11 -13.89 10.97 -7.52
N LYS A 12 -12.82 11.52 -6.93
CA LYS A 12 -11.64 10.84 -6.37
C LYS A 12 -12.07 9.56 -5.66
N ARG A 13 -11.96 8.42 -6.35
CA ARG A 13 -12.16 7.11 -5.73
C ARG A 13 -10.86 6.70 -5.09
N ILE A 14 -10.68 7.07 -3.82
CA ILE A 14 -9.78 6.32 -2.95
C ILE A 14 -10.27 4.87 -3.00
N PRO A 15 -9.42 3.89 -3.35
CA PRO A 15 -9.85 2.51 -3.46
C PRO A 15 -10.43 2.05 -2.12
N LYS A 16 -11.71 1.66 -2.11
CA LYS A 16 -12.36 1.21 -0.88
C LYS A 16 -11.96 -0.24 -0.63
N LEU A 17 -11.44 -0.52 0.56
CA LEU A 17 -11.24 -1.90 1.01
C LEU A 17 -12.56 -2.46 1.54
N CYS A 18 -12.94 -3.62 1.04
CA CYS A 18 -14.10 -4.38 1.50
C CYS A 18 -13.69 -5.46 2.52
N LYS A 19 -12.42 -5.87 2.51
CA LYS A 19 -11.77 -6.70 3.52
C LYS A 19 -10.40 -6.12 3.82
N TYR A 20 -10.09 -5.92 5.09
CA TYR A 20 -8.81 -5.41 5.57
C TYR A 20 -8.05 -6.50 6.32
N SER A 21 -6.73 -6.40 6.30
CA SER A 21 -5.85 -7.29 7.04
C SER A 21 -5.03 -6.51 8.05
N ASP A 22 -5.04 -6.98 9.30
CA ASP A 22 -4.39 -6.34 10.46
C ASP A 22 -2.90 -6.70 10.61
N ILE A 23 -2.25 -7.11 9.52
CA ILE A 23 -0.89 -7.64 9.42
C ILE A 23 0.17 -6.67 9.97
N PHE A 24 -0.09 -5.37 9.91
CA PHE A 24 0.81 -4.33 10.41
C PHE A 24 0.59 -3.99 11.90
N LYS A 25 -0.34 -4.65 12.60
CA LYS A 25 -0.46 -4.47 14.05
C LYS A 25 0.79 -5.04 14.72
N GLN A 26 1.33 -4.29 15.69
CA GLN A 26 2.46 -4.74 16.53
C GLN A 26 3.72 -5.06 15.72
N LEU A 27 4.12 -4.15 14.82
CA LEU A 27 5.47 -4.20 14.27
C LEU A 27 6.49 -3.82 15.36
N PRO A 28 7.66 -4.47 15.39
CA PRO A 28 8.73 -4.10 16.31
C PRO A 28 9.26 -2.69 15.99
N GLU A 29 9.49 -1.88 17.02
CA GLU A 29 10.00 -0.50 16.88
C GLU A 29 11.52 -0.46 16.60
N ASP A 30 12.24 -1.55 16.92
CA ASP A 30 13.71 -1.63 16.90
C ASP A 30 14.26 -2.55 15.79
N SER A 31 13.46 -2.90 14.78
CA SER A 31 13.87 -3.82 13.70
C SER A 31 13.46 -3.32 12.33
N TRP A 32 14.31 -3.59 11.34
CA TRP A 32 13.90 -3.55 9.94
C TRP A 32 12.78 -4.57 9.69
N VAL A 33 11.88 -4.19 8.79
CA VAL A 33 10.77 -5.04 8.35
C VAL A 33 10.76 -5.04 6.82
N GLY A 34 10.81 -6.23 6.23
CA GLY A 34 10.58 -6.40 4.79
C GLY A 34 9.09 -6.44 4.51
N VAL A 35 8.62 -5.63 3.56
CA VAL A 35 7.20 -5.58 3.19
C VAL A 35 7.06 -5.79 1.70
N VAL A 36 6.26 -6.78 1.30
CA VAL A 36 5.88 -6.99 -0.09
C VAL A 36 4.36 -6.99 -0.18
N THR A 37 3.81 -6.19 -1.09
CA THR A 37 2.37 -6.20 -1.39
C THR A 37 2.18 -6.50 -2.87
N THR A 38 1.43 -7.55 -3.17
CA THR A 38 1.02 -7.89 -4.52
C THR A 38 -0.45 -7.55 -4.72
N PHE A 39 -0.76 -7.14 -5.94
CA PHE A 39 -2.11 -6.78 -6.33
C PHE A 39 -2.46 -7.48 -7.63
N ASN A 40 -3.52 -8.27 -7.61
CA ASN A 40 -4.07 -8.94 -8.78
C ASN A 40 -5.58 -8.69 -8.86
N SER A 41 -5.96 -7.77 -9.74
CA SER A 41 -7.34 -7.35 -10.01
C SER A 41 -8.07 -6.75 -8.80
N LEU A 42 -8.65 -7.56 -7.91
CA LEU A 42 -9.30 -7.08 -6.68
C LEU A 42 -8.63 -7.61 -5.42
N LYS A 43 -7.68 -8.55 -5.55
CA LYS A 43 -7.00 -9.19 -4.42
C LYS A 43 -5.69 -8.48 -4.12
N ILE A 44 -5.51 -8.14 -2.86
CA ILE A 44 -4.26 -7.61 -2.31
C ILE A 44 -3.72 -8.66 -1.35
N HIS A 45 -2.50 -9.11 -1.58
CA HIS A 45 -1.78 -9.98 -0.66
C HIS A 45 -0.55 -9.26 -0.16
N THR A 46 -0.37 -9.20 1.16
CA THR A 46 0.78 -8.54 1.79
C THR A 46 1.52 -9.54 2.64
N ARG A 47 2.86 -9.55 2.51
CA ARG A 47 3.77 -10.33 3.32
C ARG A 47 4.70 -9.38 4.06
N VAL A 48 4.87 -9.62 5.35
CA VAL A 48 5.70 -8.83 6.26
C VAL A 48 6.71 -9.77 6.90
N LYS A 49 8.01 -9.53 6.68
CA LYS A 49 9.10 -10.26 7.32
C LYS A 49 9.74 -9.39 8.40
N ILE A 50 9.74 -9.87 9.63
CA ILE A 50 10.48 -9.23 10.72
C ILE A 50 11.93 -9.68 10.61
N MET A 51 12.84 -8.76 10.26
CA MET A 51 14.22 -9.13 9.94
C MET A 51 14.97 -9.69 11.14
N LYS A 52 14.67 -9.22 12.35
CA LYS A 52 15.29 -9.68 13.61
C LYS A 52 15.00 -11.15 13.94
N THR A 53 13.79 -11.64 13.63
CA THR A 53 13.34 -13.01 13.98
C THR A 53 13.23 -13.94 12.78
N GLY A 54 13.16 -13.38 11.57
CA GLY A 54 12.83 -14.13 10.35
C GLY A 54 11.35 -14.49 10.24
N GLU A 55 10.50 -14.12 11.20
CA GLU A 55 9.06 -14.38 11.18
C GLU A 55 8.43 -13.73 9.95
N ILE A 56 7.62 -14.50 9.21
CA ILE A 56 6.82 -14.01 8.09
C ILE A 56 5.35 -14.02 8.49
N ARG A 57 4.70 -12.86 8.35
CA ARG A 57 3.27 -12.65 8.51
C ARG A 57 2.63 -12.42 7.15
N GLU A 58 1.46 -13.00 6.93
CA GLU A 58 0.72 -12.87 5.68
C GLU A 58 -0.68 -12.32 5.92
N GLY A 59 -1.11 -11.44 5.01
CA GLY A 59 -2.40 -10.77 5.11
C GLY A 59 -3.07 -10.62 3.76
N ASN A 60 -4.38 -10.86 3.74
CA ASN A 60 -5.20 -10.78 2.54
C ASN A 60 -6.25 -9.69 2.69
N SER A 61 -6.24 -8.74 1.77
CA SER A 61 -7.23 -7.66 1.65
C SER A 61 -7.91 -7.71 0.28
N THR A 62 -9.09 -7.11 0.18
CA THR A 62 -9.85 -7.09 -1.08
C THR A 62 -10.40 -5.70 -1.35
N LEU A 63 -10.18 -5.19 -2.57
CA LEU A 63 -10.82 -3.98 -3.04
C LEU A 63 -12.29 -4.23 -3.36
N CYS A 64 -13.14 -3.27 -3.04
CA CYS A 64 -14.53 -3.30 -3.46
C CYS A 64 -14.62 -3.20 -5.00
N VAL A 65 -15.57 -3.90 -5.61
CA VAL A 65 -15.82 -3.82 -7.06
C VAL A 65 -16.03 -2.36 -7.48
N GLY A 66 -15.43 -1.95 -8.61
CA GLY A 66 -15.46 -0.57 -9.08
C GLY A 66 -14.48 0.39 -8.37
N SER A 67 -13.65 -0.13 -7.45
CA SER A 67 -12.52 0.57 -6.83
C SER A 67 -11.22 0.22 -7.56
N VAL A 68 -11.12 0.55 -8.86
CA VAL A 68 -9.88 0.34 -9.61
C VAL A 68 -8.92 1.49 -9.30
N PRO A 69 -7.72 1.23 -8.74
CA PRO A 69 -6.75 2.27 -8.44
C PRO A 69 -6.07 2.74 -9.73
N ALA A 70 -6.68 3.68 -10.45
CA ALA A 70 -6.00 4.46 -11.47
C ALA A 70 -5.83 5.89 -10.97
N THR A 71 -4.62 6.42 -11.07
CA THR A 71 -4.30 7.80 -10.67
C THR A 71 -3.34 8.42 -11.67
N LEU A 72 -3.54 9.71 -11.97
CA LEU A 72 -2.58 10.55 -12.70
C LEU A 72 -1.58 11.24 -11.75
N ALA A 73 -1.74 11.05 -10.44
CA ALA A 73 -0.84 11.63 -9.46
C ALA A 73 0.55 10.97 -9.54
N PRO A 74 1.63 11.74 -9.29
CA PRO A 74 2.98 11.18 -9.22
C PRO A 74 3.12 10.19 -8.06
N LEU A 75 4.06 9.25 -8.19
CA LEU A 75 4.47 8.38 -7.08
C LEU A 75 5.01 9.26 -5.93
N ASN A 76 4.44 9.08 -4.74
CA ASN A 76 4.90 9.74 -3.52
C ASN A 76 5.32 8.68 -2.49
N ILE A 77 6.46 8.91 -1.85
CA ILE A 77 7.00 8.06 -0.78
C ILE A 77 7.12 8.91 0.48
N GLY A 78 6.64 8.37 1.61
CA GLY A 78 6.76 8.99 2.93
C GLY A 78 5.76 10.10 3.24
N ARG A 79 4.83 10.40 2.32
CA ARG A 79 3.75 11.36 2.53
C ARG A 79 2.50 10.92 1.77
N ASP A 80 1.34 11.11 2.37
CA ASP A 80 0.06 10.92 1.69
C ASP A 80 -0.16 12.02 0.63
N LEU A 81 -0.67 11.62 -0.53
CA LEU A 81 -1.09 12.49 -1.61
C LEU A 81 -2.34 13.31 -1.25
N TYR A 82 -3.12 12.86 -0.27
CA TYR A 82 -4.36 13.51 0.15
C TYR A 82 -4.28 13.95 1.61
N CYS A 83 -4.38 15.26 1.84
CA CYS A 83 -4.76 15.78 3.15
C CYS A 83 -6.25 15.47 3.40
N ILE A 84 -6.61 14.22 3.71
CA ILE A 84 -7.97 13.92 4.17
C ILE A 84 -8.12 14.64 5.50
N LYS A 85 -8.84 15.77 5.49
CA LYS A 85 -9.19 16.49 6.71
C LYS A 85 -10.51 15.95 7.22
N GLN A 86 -10.52 15.30 8.39
CA GLN A 86 -11.74 15.05 9.14
C GLN A 86 -11.75 16.02 10.32
N ASN A 87 -12.81 16.82 10.45
CA ASN A 87 -12.95 17.86 11.49
C ASN A 87 -11.75 18.83 11.54
N GLY A 88 -11.22 19.22 10.37
CA GLY A 88 -10.08 20.15 10.28
C GLY A 88 -8.71 19.55 10.59
N ARG A 89 -8.63 18.28 11.03
CA ARG A 89 -7.38 17.56 11.30
C ARG A 89 -7.00 16.68 10.13
N SER A 90 -5.74 16.75 9.69
CA SER A 90 -5.21 15.80 8.71
C SER A 90 -5.23 14.40 9.33
N LEU A 91 -5.95 13.47 8.69
CA LEU A 91 -5.83 12.04 8.96
C LEU A 91 -4.62 11.42 8.25
N ALA A 92 -4.08 12.14 7.26
CA ALA A 92 -2.85 11.78 6.59
C ALA A 92 -1.65 12.12 7.48
N GLY A 93 -0.92 11.09 7.90
CA GLY A 93 0.36 11.19 8.57
C GLY A 93 1.51 11.15 7.56
N ASN A 94 2.60 11.85 7.87
CA ASN A 94 3.88 11.62 7.19
C ASN A 94 4.51 10.35 7.77
N PHE A 95 5.20 9.59 6.94
CA PHE A 95 6.03 8.49 7.42
C PHE A 95 7.23 9.07 8.16
N VAL A 96 7.43 8.62 9.40
CA VAL A 96 8.60 8.95 10.22
C VAL A 96 9.36 7.65 10.46
N GLY A 97 10.49 7.49 9.77
CA GLY A 97 11.27 6.26 9.82
C GLY A 97 12.34 6.22 8.73
N LYS A 98 12.89 5.03 8.49
CA LYS A 98 13.85 4.77 7.42
C LYS A 98 13.24 3.82 6.40
N LEU A 99 13.51 4.08 5.13
CA LEU A 99 13.14 3.21 4.01
C LEU A 99 14.40 2.87 3.24
N ASP A 100 14.48 1.63 2.76
CA ASP A 100 15.53 1.15 1.89
C ASP A 100 14.94 0.13 0.89
N GLN A 101 15.60 -0.02 -0.26
CA GLN A 101 15.30 -1.01 -1.29
C GLN A 101 13.85 -1.01 -1.80
N VAL A 102 13.33 0.16 -2.16
CA VAL A 102 11.99 0.27 -2.78
C VAL A 102 12.03 -0.28 -4.20
N GLN A 103 11.23 -1.32 -4.45
CA GLN A 103 11.10 -1.98 -5.75
C GLN A 103 9.62 -2.03 -6.18
N ILE A 104 9.33 -1.75 -7.46
CA ILE A 104 7.97 -1.76 -8.02
C ILE A 104 7.96 -2.62 -9.29
N TYR A 105 7.01 -3.55 -9.36
CA TYR A 105 6.83 -4.47 -10.47
C TYR A 105 5.48 -4.22 -11.16
N ARG A 106 5.43 -4.35 -12.49
CA ARG A 106 4.20 -4.17 -13.29
C ARG A 106 3.26 -5.39 -13.25
N ARG A 107 3.57 -6.39 -12.44
CA ARG A 107 2.83 -7.64 -12.31
C ARG A 107 2.76 -8.06 -10.85
N ALA A 108 1.77 -8.89 -10.53
CA ALA A 108 1.77 -9.59 -9.25
C ALA A 108 2.91 -10.61 -9.25
N LEU A 109 3.75 -10.54 -8.21
CA LEU A 109 4.78 -11.55 -7.96
C LEU A 109 4.16 -12.81 -7.36
N GLU A 110 4.73 -13.95 -7.68
CA GLU A 110 4.40 -15.24 -7.05
C GLU A 110 5.05 -15.38 -5.67
N SER A 111 4.63 -16.38 -4.88
CA SER A 111 5.13 -16.57 -3.51
C SER A 111 6.65 -16.70 -3.46
N TRP A 112 7.23 -17.55 -4.31
CA TRP A 112 8.69 -17.75 -4.38
C TRP A 112 9.46 -16.49 -4.81
N GLU A 113 8.87 -15.63 -5.63
CA GLU A 113 9.46 -14.34 -6.00
C GLU A 113 9.44 -13.38 -4.82
N THR A 114 8.33 -13.35 -4.09
CA THR A 114 8.23 -12.51 -2.89
C THR A 114 9.18 -12.99 -1.77
N ASP A 115 9.46 -14.29 -1.66
CA ASP A 115 10.48 -14.82 -0.73
C ASP A 115 11.88 -14.28 -1.08
N ARG A 116 12.23 -14.27 -2.38
CA ARG A 116 13.50 -13.73 -2.88
C ARG A 116 13.63 -12.23 -2.61
N VAL A 117 12.56 -11.44 -2.84
CA VAL A 117 12.54 -10.01 -2.47
C VAL A 117 12.75 -9.83 -0.97
N LEU A 118 12.08 -10.62 -0.12
CA LEU A 118 12.23 -10.58 1.34
C LEU A 118 13.59 -11.12 1.84
N ALA A 119 14.37 -11.76 0.97
CA ALA A 119 15.77 -12.11 1.22
C ALA A 119 16.75 -11.00 0.79
N GLY A 120 16.26 -9.89 0.21
CA GLY A 120 17.07 -8.77 -0.23
C GLY A 120 17.47 -8.83 -1.71
N GLU A 121 16.87 -9.74 -2.49
CA GLU A 121 17.13 -9.79 -3.92
C GLU A 121 16.49 -8.61 -4.65
N VAL A 122 17.20 -8.08 -5.65
CA VAL A 122 16.78 -6.95 -6.46
C VAL A 122 16.60 -7.36 -7.91
N ASN A 123 15.71 -6.66 -8.63
CA ASN A 123 15.50 -6.83 -10.07
C ASN A 123 15.05 -8.25 -10.47
N ILE A 124 14.09 -8.85 -9.74
CA ILE A 124 13.56 -10.17 -10.09
C ILE A 124 12.93 -10.13 -11.49
N ARG A 125 13.40 -11.03 -12.36
CA ARG A 125 12.90 -11.21 -13.73
C ARG A 125 12.20 -12.57 -13.84
N THR A 126 11.12 -12.58 -14.61
CA THR A 126 10.50 -13.78 -15.17
C THR A 126 11.25 -14.25 -16.39
#